data_AF-A0A534Q0V6-F1
#
_entry.id   AF-A0A534Q0V6-F1
#
_cell.length_a   1.000
_cell.length_b   1.000
_cell.length_c   1.000
_cell.angle_alpha   90.00
_cell.angle_beta   90.00
_cell.angle_gamma   90.00
#
_symmetry.space_group_name_H-M   'P 1'
#
loop_
_entity.id
_entity.type
_entity.pdbx_description
1 polymer ?
#
loop_
_entity_poly.entity_id
_entity_poly.type
_entity_poly.pdbx_seq_one_letter_code
_entity_poly.pdbx_strand_id
1 'polypeptide(L)'
;MPLLVRTAREAVEHPHVQEVLDEVLHYPTVPARWRSLDLHQNASPLPVLPTEFAVGDQSIEVFSMMTTFGTPLDVTTDELRVESFFPADAASEALMRALASGPPAA
;
A
#
# COMPACT_ATOMS: atom_id res chain seq x y z
N MET A 1 3.38 -2.32 -8.28
CA MET A 1 4.66 -1.67 -7.89
C MET A 1 4.57 -0.66 -6.77
N PRO A 2 3.53 0.18 -6.64
CA PRO A 2 3.54 1.24 -5.63
C PRO A 2 3.76 0.71 -4.20
N LEU A 3 3.20 -0.46 -3.87
CA LEU A 3 3.33 -1.08 -2.55
C LEU A 3 4.77 -1.49 -2.19
N LEU A 4 5.53 -2.09 -3.12
CA LEU A 4 6.93 -2.50 -2.83
C LEU A 4 7.85 -1.29 -2.62
N VAL A 5 7.63 -0.22 -3.38
CA VAL A 5 8.38 1.04 -3.20
C VAL A 5 8.10 1.65 -1.83
N ARG A 6 6.85 1.57 -1.36
CA ARG A 6 6.49 1.99 0.00
C ARG A 6 7.15 1.11 1.06
N THR A 7 7.09 -0.21 0.94
CA THR A 7 7.75 -1.14 1.88
C THR A 7 9.26 -0.87 1.96
N ALA A 8 9.92 -0.59 0.82
CA ALA A 8 11.32 -0.20 0.80
C ALA A 8 11.62 1.10 1.55
N ARG A 9 10.67 2.06 1.61
CA ARG A 9 10.80 3.26 2.46
C ARG A 9 10.68 2.92 3.94
N GLU A 10 9.68 2.12 4.29
CA GLU A 10 9.48 1.69 5.69
C GLU A 10 10.71 0.92 6.21
N ALA A 11 11.38 0.14 5.36
CA ALA A 11 12.62 -0.54 5.69
C ALA A 11 13.80 0.39 6.04
N VAL A 12 13.80 1.65 5.59
CA VAL A 12 14.82 2.65 5.96
C VAL A 12 14.74 2.98 7.45
N GLU A 13 13.52 3.04 7.99
CA GLU A 13 13.26 3.38 9.40
C GLU A 13 13.14 2.14 10.29
N HIS A 14 12.80 0.98 9.71
CA HIS A 14 12.54 -0.27 10.41
C HIS A 14 13.37 -1.43 9.84
N PRO A 15 14.53 -1.78 10.44
CA PRO A 15 15.43 -2.81 9.92
C PRO A 15 14.77 -4.19 9.73
N HIS A 16 13.82 -4.58 10.59
CA HIS A 16 13.10 -5.85 10.46
C HIS A 16 12.22 -5.91 9.19
N VAL A 17 11.74 -4.76 8.70
CA VAL A 17 10.99 -4.70 7.43
C VAL A 17 11.91 -5.01 6.24
N GLN A 18 13.21 -4.68 6.33
CA GLN A 18 14.18 -5.04 5.29
C GLN A 18 14.32 -6.56 5.15
N GLU A 19 14.34 -7.30 6.25
CA GLU A 19 14.43 -8.76 6.24
C GLU A 19 13.24 -9.40 5.51
N VAL A 20 12.02 -8.92 5.81
CA VAL A 20 10.80 -9.37 5.14
C VAL A 20 10.75 -8.94 3.68
N LEU A 21 11.22 -7.73 3.37
CA LEU A 21 11.30 -7.25 1.98
C LEU A 21 12.24 -8.12 1.16
N ASP A 22 13.41 -8.45 1.69
CA ASP A 22 14.36 -9.36 1.06
C ASP A 22 13.72 -10.73 0.85
N GLU A 23 13.05 -11.29 1.86
CA GLU A 23 12.32 -12.56 1.75
C GLU A 23 11.28 -12.55 0.62
N VAL A 24 10.37 -11.56 0.64
CA VAL A 24 9.30 -11.42 -0.36
C VAL A 24 9.88 -11.28 -1.76
N LEU A 25 10.97 -10.52 -1.92
CA LEU A 25 11.64 -10.38 -3.21
C LEU A 25 12.18 -11.72 -3.74
N HIS A 26 12.48 -12.71 -2.89
CA HIS A 26 12.91 -14.05 -3.31
C HIS A 26 11.78 -14.99 -3.69
N TYR A 27 10.50 -14.61 -3.50
CA TYR A 27 9.38 -15.47 -3.88
C TYR A 27 9.33 -15.73 -5.39
N PRO A 28 8.96 -16.96 -5.81
CA PRO A 28 8.96 -17.35 -7.23
C PRO A 28 7.90 -16.61 -8.06
N THR A 29 6.84 -16.12 -7.40
CA THR A 29 5.77 -15.33 -8.03
C THR A 29 6.17 -13.87 -8.25
N VAL A 30 7.23 -13.40 -7.59
CA VAL A 30 7.72 -12.03 -7.71
C VAL A 30 8.67 -11.93 -8.91
N PRO A 31 8.40 -11.03 -9.88
CA PRO A 31 9.26 -10.86 -11.04
C PRO A 31 10.71 -10.51 -10.67
N ALA A 32 11.68 -11.26 -11.21
CA ALA A 32 13.10 -11.05 -10.92
C ALA A 32 13.60 -9.62 -11.20
N ARG A 33 13.00 -8.94 -12.20
CA ARG A 33 13.31 -7.55 -12.54
C ARG A 33 13.06 -6.56 -11.38
N TRP A 34 12.23 -6.92 -10.40
CA TRP A 34 11.96 -6.06 -9.25
C TRP A 34 13.10 -6.06 -8.23
N ARG A 35 13.95 -7.10 -8.23
CA ARG A 35 15.16 -7.17 -7.38
C ARG A 35 16.25 -6.20 -7.81
N SER A 36 16.28 -5.86 -9.09
CA SER A 36 17.28 -4.97 -9.70
C SER A 36 16.84 -3.50 -9.79
N LEU A 37 15.58 -3.20 -9.43
CA LEU A 37 15.11 -1.81 -9.36
C LEU A 37 15.65 -1.18 -8.09
N ASP A 38 16.22 0.02 -8.19
CA ASP A 38 16.47 0.84 -7.02
C ASP A 38 15.12 1.38 -6.51
N LEU A 39 14.54 0.66 -5.55
CA LEU A 39 13.23 1.00 -4.97
C LEU A 39 13.29 2.31 -4.17
N HIS A 40 14.46 2.74 -3.73
CA HIS A 40 14.64 4.00 -3.00
C HIS A 40 14.67 5.20 -3.96
N GLN A 41 15.30 5.07 -5.13
CA GLN A 41 15.35 6.12 -6.15
C GLN A 41 14.07 6.27 -6.97
N ASN A 42 13.29 5.20 -7.14
CA ASN A 42 12.04 5.21 -7.92
C ASN A 42 10.81 5.70 -7.13
N ALA A 43 11.02 6.27 -5.95
CA ALA A 43 9.96 6.58 -5.04
C ALA A 43 9.41 8.00 -5.29
N SER A 44 8.11 8.11 -5.61
CA SER A 44 7.42 9.39 -5.84
C SER A 44 7.60 10.34 -4.64
N PRO A 45 8.03 11.59 -4.82
CA PRO A 45 8.25 12.54 -3.71
C PRO A 45 6.95 12.97 -3.01
N LEU A 46 5.79 12.63 -3.57
CA LEU A 46 4.50 12.96 -3.00
C LEU A 46 4.14 12.03 -1.82
N PRO A 47 3.43 12.52 -0.79
CA PRO A 47 2.99 11.72 0.35
C PRO A 47 1.77 10.83 0.03
N VAL A 48 1.40 10.73 -1.24
CA VAL A 48 0.28 9.92 -1.73
C VAL A 48 0.78 8.87 -2.70
N LEU A 49 0.13 7.71 -2.68
CA LEU A 49 0.48 6.57 -3.52
C LEU A 49 -0.66 6.23 -4.47
N PRO A 50 -0.66 6.79 -5.70
CA PRO A 50 -1.61 6.37 -6.73
C PRO A 50 -1.44 4.88 -7.02
N THR A 51 -2.54 4.16 -6.98
CA THR A 51 -2.59 2.72 -7.19
C THR A 51 -3.80 2.37 -8.02
N GLU A 52 -3.57 1.57 -9.05
CA GLU A 52 -4.62 0.97 -9.85
C GLU A 52 -4.73 -0.51 -9.46
N PHE A 53 -5.94 -0.95 -9.12
CA PHE A 53 -6.23 -2.35 -8.86
C PHE A 53 -7.18 -2.89 -9.93
N ALA A 54 -6.90 -4.09 -10.41
CA ALA A 54 -7.78 -4.85 -11.29
C ALA A 54 -8.34 -6.05 -10.52
N VAL A 55 -9.67 -6.19 -10.49
CA VAL A 55 -10.39 -7.28 -9.81
C VAL A 55 -11.45 -7.82 -10.76
N GLY A 56 -11.18 -9.00 -11.35
CA GLY A 56 -12.01 -9.54 -12.44
C GLY A 56 -12.04 -8.56 -13.61
N ASP A 57 -13.24 -8.16 -14.03
CA ASP A 57 -13.46 -7.20 -15.13
C ASP A 57 -13.54 -5.75 -14.66
N GLN A 58 -13.29 -5.47 -13.38
CA GLN A 58 -13.35 -4.13 -12.80
C GLN A 58 -11.95 -3.59 -12.55
N SER A 59 -11.75 -2.31 -12.88
CA SER A 59 -10.58 -1.53 -12.49
C SER A 59 -11.00 -0.46 -11.48
N ILE A 60 -10.14 -0.19 -10.51
CA ILE A 60 -10.33 0.90 -9.55
C ILE A 60 -9.02 1.68 -9.42
N GLU A 61 -9.11 2.99 -9.60
CA GLU A 61 -8.00 3.92 -9.44
C GLU A 61 -8.17 4.65 -8.11
N VAL A 62 -7.15 4.56 -7.27
CA VAL A 62 -7.17 5.14 -5.93
C VAL A 62 -5.84 5.82 -5.63
N PHE A 63 -5.85 6.73 -4.67
CA PHE A 63 -4.63 7.06 -3.94
C PHE A 63 -4.82 6.70 -2.47
N SER A 64 -3.77 6.21 -1.84
CA SER A 64 -3.80 5.90 -0.41
C SER A 64 -3.09 6.96 0.44
N MET A 65 -3.56 7.09 1.67
CA MET A 65 -2.91 7.85 2.74
C MET A 65 -2.69 6.93 3.94
N MET A 66 -1.49 6.97 4.50
CA MET A 66 -1.14 6.26 5.73
C MET A 66 -1.15 7.23 6.91
N THR A 67 -1.88 6.88 7.97
CA THR A 67 -1.89 7.64 9.23
C THR A 67 -1.31 6.77 10.34
N THR A 68 -0.28 7.27 11.02
CA THR A 68 0.38 6.57 12.13
C THR A 68 0.01 7.25 13.44
N PHE A 69 -0.50 6.47 14.40
CA PHE A 69 -0.80 6.92 15.75
C PHE A 69 0.27 6.42 16.71
N GLY A 70 1.11 7.33 17.21
CA GLY A 70 2.09 7.02 18.27
C GLY A 70 1.50 7.29 19.66
N THR A 71 1.60 6.32 20.57
CA THR A 71 1.32 6.51 21.99
C THR A 71 2.62 6.88 22.72
N PRO A 72 2.77 8.10 23.27
CA PRO A 72 4.05 8.58 23.84
C PRO A 72 4.58 7.79 25.05
N LEU A 73 3.76 6.88 25.61
CA LEU A 73 4.03 6.22 26.88
C LEU A 73 4.70 4.85 26.77
N ASP A 74 4.75 4.25 25.59
CA ASP A 74 5.37 2.93 25.43
C ASP A 74 6.29 2.94 24.22
N VAL A 75 7.59 2.95 24.50
CA VAL A 75 8.73 2.81 23.56
C VAL A 75 8.67 1.48 22.79
N THR A 76 7.70 0.61 23.09
CA THR A 76 7.48 -0.72 22.50
C THR A 76 6.11 -0.90 21.86
N THR A 77 5.25 0.13 21.78
CA THR A 77 3.91 -0.04 21.17
C THR A 77 4.03 -0.14 19.66
N ASP A 78 3.53 -1.23 19.08
CA ASP A 78 3.22 -1.29 17.66
C ASP A 78 2.38 -0.06 17.30
N GLU A 79 2.97 0.84 16.50
CA GLU A 79 2.28 2.05 16.07
C GLU A 79 1.01 1.63 15.33
N LEU A 80 -0.16 2.12 15.76
CA LEU A 80 -1.38 1.86 15.03
C LEU A 80 -1.31 2.61 13.70
N ARG A 81 -1.35 1.88 12.59
CA ARG A 81 -1.34 2.43 11.24
C ARG A 81 -2.68 2.21 10.57
N VAL A 82 -3.28 3.29 10.09
CA VAL A 82 -4.54 3.27 9.33
C VAL A 82 -4.24 3.69 7.89
N GLU A 83 -4.52 2.80 6.94
CA GLU A 83 -4.48 3.11 5.51
C GLU A 83 -5.88 3.44 5.00
N SER A 84 -6.03 4.64 4.45
CA SER A 84 -7.26 5.11 3.82
C SER A 84 -7.08 5.17 2.30
N PHE A 85 -8.01 4.59 1.55
CA PHE A 85 -8.02 4.62 0.09
C PHE A 85 -9.11 5.58 -0.40
N PHE A 86 -8.73 6.53 -1.26
CA PHE A 86 -9.63 7.53 -1.83
C PHE A 86 -9.77 7.30 -3.34
N PRO A 87 -10.98 7.43 -3.92
CA PRO A 87 -11.18 7.26 -5.34
C PRO A 87 -10.44 8.37 -6.11
N ALA A 88 -9.71 8.01 -7.16
CA ALA A 88 -9.02 8.96 -8.03
C ALA A 88 -9.93 9.50 -9.15
N ASP A 89 -11.02 8.78 -9.46
CA ASP A 89 -11.99 9.16 -10.48
C ASP A 89 -13.45 8.83 -10.06
N ALA A 90 -14.41 9.28 -10.88
CA ALA A 90 -15.84 9.11 -10.63
C ALA A 90 -16.29 7.64 -10.73
N ALA A 91 -15.63 6.83 -11.57
CA ALA A 91 -15.95 5.42 -11.72
C ALA A 91 -15.57 4.63 -10.45
N SER A 92 -14.39 4.92 -9.90
CA SER A 92 -13.87 4.37 -8.66
C SER A 92 -14.72 4.80 -7.47
N GLU A 93 -15.17 6.06 -7.43
CA GLU A 93 -16.10 6.52 -6.38
C GLU A 93 -17.42 5.74 -6.42
N ALA A 94 -18.02 5.58 -7.60
CA ALA A 94 -19.26 4.84 -7.77
C ALA A 94 -19.11 3.38 -7.31
N LEU A 95 -18.00 2.73 -7.68
CA LEU A 95 -17.69 1.37 -7.25
C LEU A 95 -17.53 1.27 -5.73
N MET A 96 -16.76 2.17 -5.10
CA MET A 96 -16.58 2.18 -3.64
C MET A 96 -17.89 2.37 -2.90
N ARG A 97 -18.77 3.26 -3.39
CA ARG A 97 -20.11 3.46 -2.80
C ARG A 97 -20.96 2.20 -2.91
N ALA A 98 -20.95 1.53 -4.07
CA ALA A 98 -21.68 0.29 -4.26
C ALA A 98 -21.18 -0.83 -3.32
N LEU A 99 -19.86 -0.96 -3.13
CA LEU A 99 -19.27 -1.90 -2.18
C LEU A 99 -19.66 -1.58 -0.72
N ALA A 100 -19.71 -0.30 -0.35
CA ALA A 100 -20.08 0.15 1.00
C ALA A 100 -21.56 -0.10 1.33
N SER A 101 -22.46 -0.09 0.34
CA SER A 101 -23.89 -0.38 0.55
C SER A 101 -24.20 -1.85 0.86
N GLY A 102 -23.23 -2.75 0.76
CA GLY A 102 -23.39 -4.20 0.98
C GLY A 102 -24.28 -4.88 -0.09
N PRO A 103 -24.26 -6.22 -0.19
CA PRO A 103 -25.28 -6.93 -0.95
C PRO A 103 -26.66 -6.66 -0.32
N PRO A 104 -27.75 -6.58 -1.11
CA PRO A 104 -29.09 -6.48 -0.55
C PRO A 104 -29.32 -7.63 0.44
N ALA A 105 -29.87 -7.33 1.61
CA ALA A 105 -30.29 -8.36 2.56
C ALA A 105 -31.26 -9.32 1.85
N ALA A 106 -30.91 -10.61 1.86
CA ALA A 106 -31.69 -11.68 1.22
C ALA A 106 -33.07 -11.86 1.87
#